data_AF-A0A5J4QHC5-F1
#
_entry.id   AF-A0A5J4QHC5-F1
#
_cell.length_a   1.000
_cell.length_b   1.000
_cell.length_c   1.000
_cell.angle_alpha   90.00
_cell.angle_beta   90.00
_cell.angle_gamma   90.00
#
_symmetry.space_group_name_H-M   'P 1'
#
loop_
_entity.id
_entity.type
_entity.pdbx_description
1 polymer ?
#
loop_
_entity_poly.entity_id
_entity_poly.type
_entity_poly.pdbx_seq_one_letter_code
_entity_poly.pdbx_strand_id
1 'polypeptide(L)'
;MMNNFSANYRKIMETLRAIESKKNFLHQKRKPKLSDRELIGIDLTAEYMGIDSEYELFRMLPASLSGRIEHSVYNRRRRRLFSHRERIRKTMSEKITSYSDYYIVDSMLSGGLPVKSQFSLPYLQGRHPHLP
;
A
#
# COMPACT_ATOMS: atom_id res chain seq x y z
N MET A 1 18.89 23.09 -4.15
CA MET A 1 17.43 22.92 -4.05
C MET A 1 17.13 21.82 -3.06
N MET A 2 16.27 22.05 -2.07
CA MET A 2 15.79 21.02 -1.16
C MET A 2 15.09 19.95 -1.97
N ASN A 3 15.68 18.76 -2.01
CA ASN A 3 15.18 17.68 -2.83
C ASN A 3 14.00 17.02 -2.11
N ASN A 4 12.78 17.50 -2.43
CA ASN A 4 11.51 16.99 -1.91
C ASN A 4 11.39 15.45 -2.04
N PHE A 5 12.12 14.87 -3.00
CA PHE A 5 12.19 13.42 -3.18
C PHE A 5 12.61 12.68 -1.91
N SER A 6 13.64 13.15 -1.20
CA SER A 6 14.14 12.44 -0.01
C SER A 6 13.13 12.45 1.14
N ALA A 7 12.42 13.56 1.31
CA ALA A 7 11.39 13.70 2.33
C ALA A 7 10.17 12.81 2.02
N ASN A 8 9.70 12.83 0.76
CA ASN A 8 8.58 12.01 0.30
C ASN A 8 8.92 10.52 0.35
N TYR A 9 10.11 10.15 -0.12
CA TYR A 9 10.63 8.80 -0.04
C TYR A 9 10.65 8.27 1.40
N ARG A 10 11.10 9.08 2.36
CA ARG A 10 11.09 8.70 3.78
C ARG A 10 9.68 8.37 4.28
N LYS A 11 8.70 9.24 4.00
CA LYS A 11 7.29 9.02 4.38
C LYS A 11 6.72 7.75 3.73
N ILE A 12 6.93 7.57 2.44
CA ILE A 12 6.48 6.37 1.70
C ILE A 12 7.11 5.11 2.28
N MET A 13 8.40 5.15 2.60
CA MET A 13 9.11 4.03 3.19
C MET A 13 8.65 3.69 4.61
N GLU A 14 8.23 4.68 5.40
CA GLU A 14 7.61 4.45 6.72
C GLU A 14 6.30 3.67 6.56
N THR A 15 5.40 4.13 5.68
CA THR A 15 4.14 3.43 5.38
C THR A 15 4.40 2.03 4.81
N LEU A 16 5.34 1.90 3.87
CA LEU A 16 5.66 0.62 3.24
C LEU A 16 6.21 -0.39 4.27
N ARG A 17 7.01 0.05 5.24
CA ARG A 17 7.51 -0.82 6.32
C ARG A 17 6.40 -1.31 7.26
N ALA A 18 5.35 -0.51 7.46
CA ALA A 18 4.23 -0.88 8.31
C ALA A 18 3.30 -1.94 7.68
N ILE A 19 3.37 -2.12 6.36
CA ILE A 19 2.56 -3.12 5.64
C ILE A 19 3.37 -4.30 5.09
N GLU A 20 4.68 -4.12 4.90
CA GLU A 20 5.53 -5.10 4.24
C GLU A 20 6.89 -5.26 4.94
N SER A 21 7.02 -6.38 5.65
CA SER A 21 8.22 -6.74 6.41
C SER A 21 9.33 -7.26 5.49
N LYS A 22 8.99 -7.89 4.36
CA LYS A 22 9.96 -8.49 3.43
C LYS A 22 10.73 -7.41 2.67
N LYS A 23 12.06 -7.52 2.66
CA LYS A 23 12.95 -6.57 1.98
C LYS A 23 13.20 -6.92 0.50
N ASN A 24 13.29 -8.20 0.16
CA ASN A 24 13.60 -8.68 -1.18
C ASN A 24 12.60 -9.76 -1.60
N PHE A 25 12.04 -9.64 -2.79
CA PHE A 25 11.07 -10.56 -3.37
C PHE A 25 11.69 -11.39 -4.50
N LEU A 26 12.59 -10.79 -5.26
CA LEU A 26 13.23 -11.44 -6.40
C LEU A 26 14.38 -12.32 -5.91
N HIS A 27 14.43 -13.54 -6.44
CA HIS A 27 15.64 -14.36 -6.36
C HIS A 27 16.70 -13.76 -7.29
N GLN A 28 17.86 -13.40 -6.73
CA GLN A 28 18.98 -12.78 -7.44
C GLN A 28 20.27 -13.54 -7.13
N LYS A 29 21.07 -13.83 -8.18
CA LYS A 29 22.35 -14.54 -8.04
C LYS A 29 23.34 -13.78 -7.13
N ARG A 30 23.33 -12.44 -7.20
CA ARG A 30 24.16 -11.56 -6.36
C ARG A 30 23.26 -10.79 -5.42
N LYS A 31 23.74 -10.52 -4.20
CA LYS A 31 23.05 -9.67 -3.23
C LYS A 31 22.95 -8.24 -3.80
N PRO A 32 21.73 -7.69 -3.98
CA PRO A 32 21.58 -6.36 -4.55
C PRO A 32 22.00 -5.27 -3.54
N LYS A 33 22.64 -4.20 -4.03
CA LYS A 33 22.97 -3.03 -3.21
C LYS A 33 21.72 -2.27 -2.77
N LEU A 34 20.71 -2.15 -3.64
CA LEU A 34 19.38 -1.61 -3.35
C LEU A 34 18.38 -2.77 -3.21
N SER A 35 17.66 -2.87 -2.09
CA SER A 35 16.66 -3.92 -1.89
C SER A 35 15.43 -3.74 -2.79
N ASP A 36 14.65 -4.81 -3.00
CA ASP A 36 13.43 -4.70 -3.81
C ASP A 36 12.40 -3.78 -3.16
N ARG A 37 12.30 -3.77 -1.83
CA ARG A 37 11.42 -2.85 -1.11
C ARG A 37 11.83 -1.40 -1.29
N GLU A 38 13.13 -1.10 -1.25
CA GLU A 38 13.62 0.25 -1.54
C GLU A 38 13.34 0.67 -2.99
N LEU A 39 13.45 -0.26 -3.94
CA LEU A 39 13.10 -0.01 -5.34
C LEU A 39 11.61 0.32 -5.49
N ILE A 40 10.74 -0.47 -4.84
CA ILE A 40 9.30 -0.20 -4.82
C ILE A 40 9.02 1.15 -4.16
N GLY A 41 9.72 1.49 -3.08
CA GLY A 41 9.60 2.81 -2.45
C GLY A 41 9.99 3.96 -3.38
N ILE A 42 11.04 3.81 -4.19
CA ILE A 42 11.44 4.80 -5.21
C ILE A 42 10.33 4.98 -6.23
N ASP A 43 9.80 3.87 -6.74
CA ASP A 43 8.78 3.88 -7.78
C ASP A 43 7.44 4.47 -7.28
N LEU A 44 7.00 4.12 -6.08
CA LEU A 44 5.83 4.76 -5.44
C LEU A 44 6.06 6.26 -5.17
N THR A 45 7.30 6.66 -4.86
CA THR A 45 7.64 8.08 -4.69
C THR A 45 7.58 8.84 -6.00
N ALA A 46 8.05 8.21 -7.09
CA ALA A 46 7.93 8.78 -8.43
C ALA A 46 6.46 8.99 -8.80
N GLU A 47 5.61 7.98 -8.59
CA GLU A 47 4.16 8.09 -8.83
C GLU A 47 3.49 9.17 -7.99
N TYR A 48 3.79 9.24 -6.69
CA TYR A 48 3.27 10.28 -5.81
C TYR A 48 3.66 11.69 -6.26
N MET A 49 4.86 11.84 -6.80
CA MET A 49 5.38 13.12 -7.27
C MET A 49 5.01 13.44 -8.73
N GLY A 50 4.30 12.54 -9.43
CA GLY A 50 3.96 12.70 -10.85
C GLY A 50 5.16 12.63 -11.79
N ILE A 51 6.19 11.85 -11.43
CA ILE A 51 7.42 11.70 -12.22
C ILE A 51 7.28 10.51 -13.16
N ASP A 52 6.97 10.79 -14.43
CA ASP A 52 6.76 9.76 -15.44
C ASP A 52 8.04 9.39 -16.21
N SER A 53 9.04 10.26 -16.18
CA SER A 53 10.33 10.07 -16.86
C SER A 53 11.36 9.42 -15.95
N GLU A 54 11.91 8.27 -16.36
CA GLU A 54 13.02 7.62 -15.65
C GLU A 54 14.25 8.54 -15.57
N TYR A 55 14.56 9.25 -16.64
CA TYR A 55 15.69 10.17 -16.65
C TYR A 55 15.54 11.26 -15.59
N GLU A 56 14.33 11.81 -15.47
CA GLU A 56 14.02 12.83 -14.47
C GLU A 56 14.06 12.25 -13.05
N LEU A 57 13.51 11.04 -12.85
CA LEU A 57 13.58 10.32 -11.58
C LEU A 57 15.03 10.18 -11.09
N PHE A 58 15.93 9.71 -11.95
CA PHE A 58 17.32 9.51 -11.57
C PHE A 58 18.10 10.82 -11.32
N ARG A 59 17.69 11.94 -11.96
CA ARG A 59 18.21 13.27 -11.62
C ARG A 59 17.75 13.74 -10.24
N MET A 60 16.56 13.33 -9.83
CA MET A 60 16.00 13.64 -8.51
C MET A 60 16.39 12.65 -7.43
N LEU A 61 16.94 11.49 -7.75
CA LEU A 61 17.36 10.53 -6.73
C LEU A 61 18.55 11.08 -5.92
N PRO A 62 18.51 11.02 -4.57
CA PRO A 62 19.68 11.32 -3.76
C PRO A 62 20.81 10.33 -4.06
N ALA A 63 22.06 10.79 -3.94
CA ALA A 63 23.25 9.98 -4.21
C ALA A 63 23.29 8.65 -3.41
N SER A 64 22.71 8.65 -2.22
CA SER A 64 22.56 7.46 -1.37
C SER A 64 21.69 6.37 -1.99
N LEU A 65 20.82 6.68 -2.95
CA LEU A 65 19.98 5.74 -3.69
C LEU A 65 20.51 5.51 -5.11
N SER A 66 20.82 6.57 -5.85
CA SER A 66 21.29 6.45 -7.24
C SER A 66 22.64 5.73 -7.33
N GLY A 67 23.54 5.90 -6.36
CA GLY A 67 24.81 5.15 -6.29
C GLY A 67 24.66 3.65 -6.00
N ARG A 68 23.45 3.17 -5.67
CA ARG A 68 23.17 1.76 -5.35
C ARG A 68 22.47 1.00 -6.46
N ILE A 69 22.06 1.66 -7.55
CA ILE A 69 21.39 1.01 -8.66
C ILE A 69 21.66 1.72 -9.99
N GLU A 70 22.00 0.93 -11.00
CA GLU A 70 22.09 1.41 -12.38
C GLU A 70 20.69 1.53 -13.01
N HIS A 71 20.50 2.48 -13.91
CA HIS A 71 19.26 2.71 -14.67
C HIS A 71 18.69 1.42 -15.29
N SER A 72 19.52 0.69 -16.04
CA SER A 72 19.10 -0.54 -16.72
C SER A 72 18.67 -1.65 -15.72
N VAL A 73 19.33 -1.71 -14.57
CA VAL A 73 19.04 -2.66 -13.49
C VAL A 73 17.74 -2.29 -12.79
N TYR A 74 17.52 -1.00 -12.54
CA TYR A 74 16.27 -0.46 -11.99
C TYR A 74 15.09 -0.86 -12.88
N ASN A 75 15.13 -0.54 -14.17
CA ASN A 75 14.03 -0.87 -15.08
C ASN A 75 13.75 -2.37 -15.18
N ARG A 76 14.81 -3.18 -15.25
CA ARG A 76 14.65 -4.64 -15.30
C ARG A 76 14.00 -5.18 -14.03
N ARG A 77 14.40 -4.69 -12.85
CA ARG A 77 13.84 -5.13 -11.56
C ARG A 77 12.44 -4.57 -11.33
N ARG A 78 12.18 -3.31 -11.66
CA ARG A 78 10.86 -2.66 -11.61
C ARG A 78 9.82 -3.45 -12.36
N ARG A 79 10.12 -3.88 -13.59
CA ARG A 79 9.24 -4.76 -14.39
C ARG A 79 8.95 -6.09 -13.69
N ARG A 80 9.98 -6.74 -13.14
CA ARG A 80 9.83 -8.02 -12.41
C ARG A 80 9.07 -7.89 -11.08
N LEU A 81 9.03 -6.69 -10.51
CA LEU A 81 8.34 -6.40 -9.26
C LEU A 81 6.89 -5.96 -9.45
N PHE A 82 6.36 -5.96 -10.68
CA PHE A 82 5.01 -5.49 -11.00
C PHE A 82 3.94 -6.12 -10.08
N SER A 83 3.88 -7.45 -9.99
CA SER A 83 2.90 -8.15 -9.16
C SER A 83 3.00 -7.81 -7.67
N HIS A 84 4.23 -7.63 -7.16
CA HIS A 84 4.45 -7.23 -5.78
C HIS A 84 4.00 -5.79 -5.52
N ARG A 85 4.24 -4.88 -6.47
CA ARG A 85 3.76 -3.48 -6.40
C ARG A 85 2.24 -3.43 -6.38
N GLU A 86 1.57 -4.18 -7.26
CA GLU A 86 0.11 -4.24 -7.30
C GLU A 86 -0.48 -4.75 -5.99
N ARG A 87 0.08 -5.84 -5.42
CA ARG A 87 -0.35 -6.32 -4.10
C ARG A 87 -0.16 -5.25 -3.02
N ILE A 88 0.99 -4.56 -3.02
CA ILE A 88 1.28 -3.50 -2.05
C ILE A 88 0.28 -2.35 -2.18
N ARG A 89 -0.04 -1.90 -3.41
CA ARG A 89 -1.07 -0.88 -3.65
C ARG A 89 -2.43 -1.30 -3.13
N LYS A 90 -2.82 -2.55 -3.39
CA LYS A 90 -4.08 -3.10 -2.90
C LYS A 90 -4.14 -3.10 -1.38
N THR A 91 -3.09 -3.58 -0.71
CA THR A 91 -3.00 -3.58 0.76
C THR A 91 -3.00 -2.16 1.34
N MET A 92 -2.34 -1.19 0.69
CA MET A 92 -2.41 0.22 1.10
C MET A 92 -3.85 0.75 0.99
N SER A 93 -4.52 0.48 -0.13
CA SER A 93 -5.91 0.89 -0.36
C SER A 93 -6.86 0.28 0.68
N GLU A 94 -6.76 -1.03 0.94
CA GLU A 94 -7.58 -1.72 1.95
C GLU A 94 -7.40 -1.11 3.35
N LYS A 95 -6.16 -0.79 3.74
CA LYS A 95 -5.91 -0.13 5.02
C LYS A 95 -6.55 1.26 5.05
N ILE A 96 -6.38 2.07 4.01
CA ILE A 96 -7.01 3.40 3.92
C ILE A 96 -8.54 3.30 4.02
N THR A 97 -9.17 2.37 3.31
CA THR A 97 -10.62 2.14 3.40
C THR A 97 -11.02 1.74 4.81
N SER A 98 -10.31 0.78 5.45
CA SER A 98 -10.64 0.35 6.81
C SER A 98 -10.53 1.47 7.86
N TYR A 99 -9.58 2.39 7.69
CA TYR A 99 -9.48 3.58 8.52
C TYR A 99 -10.58 4.59 8.18
N SER A 100 -10.85 4.81 6.90
CA SER A 100 -11.93 5.71 6.46
C SER A 100 -13.28 5.25 7.02
N ASP A 101 -13.57 3.95 7.02
CA ASP A 101 -14.81 3.40 7.59
C ASP A 101 -14.90 3.69 9.10
N TYR A 102 -13.79 3.58 9.84
CA TYR A 102 -13.73 3.93 11.26
C TYR A 102 -13.91 5.45 11.51
N TYR A 103 -13.27 6.30 10.70
CA TYR A 103 -13.36 7.76 10.81
C TYR A 103 -14.72 8.31 10.35
N ILE A 104 -15.39 7.67 9.39
CA ILE A 104 -16.75 8.00 8.97
C ILE A 104 -17.72 7.73 10.14
N VAL A 105 -17.59 6.61 10.84
CA VAL A 105 -18.43 6.30 12.00
C VAL A 105 -18.22 7.30 13.14
N ASP A 106 -16.97 7.70 13.43
CA ASP A 106 -16.67 8.67 14.49
C ASP A 106 -17.16 10.09 14.14
N SER A 107 -17.11 10.47 12.86
CA SER A 107 -17.65 11.75 12.36
C SER A 107 -19.19 11.79 12.31
N MET A 108 -19.85 10.63 12.24
CA MET A 108 -21.32 10.53 12.30
C MET A 108 -21.88 10.54 13.73
N LEU A 109 -21.04 10.35 14.76
CA LEU A 109 -21.47 10.32 16.17
C LEU A 109 -21.66 11.71 16.82
N SER A 110 -21.40 12.81 16.10
CA SER A 110 -21.69 14.18 16.59
C SER A 110 -23.03 14.75 16.11
N GLY A 111 -23.89 13.96 15.45
CA GLY A 111 -25.19 14.44 15.02
C GLY A 111 -26.14 13.34 14.55
N GLY A 112 -26.96 12.83 15.46
CA GLY A 112 -28.14 12.03 15.13
C GLY A 112 -28.00 10.53 15.43
N LEU A 113 -28.98 10.02 16.16
CA LEU A 113 -29.12 8.64 16.59
C LEU A 113 -28.98 7.64 15.42
N PRO A 114 -28.43 6.43 15.67
CA PRO A 114 -28.36 5.39 14.65
C PRO A 114 -29.78 4.96 14.26
N VAL A 115 -30.08 5.09 12.97
CA VAL A 115 -31.20 4.38 12.34
C VAL A 115 -30.91 2.89 12.53
N LYS A 116 -31.69 2.26 13.42
CA LYS A 116 -31.69 0.82 13.64
C LYS A 116 -31.77 0.14 12.27
N SER A 117 -30.76 -0.67 11.94
CA SER A 117 -30.90 -1.66 10.90
C SER A 117 -32.11 -2.53 11.27
N GLN A 118 -33.16 -2.45 10.47
CA GLN A 118 -34.28 -3.38 10.53
C GLN A 118 -33.78 -4.71 9.97
N PHE A 119 -33.10 -5.48 10.81
CA PHE A 119 -33.10 -6.94 10.72
C PHE A 119 -33.90 -7.47 11.90
N SER A 120 -35.22 -7.48 11.69
CA SER A 120 -36.20 -8.30 12.41
C SER A 120 -36.88 -9.12 11.30
N LEU A 121 -36.91 -10.45 11.29
CA LEU A 121 -37.40 -11.36 12.32
C LEU A 121 -36.82 -12.78 12.13
N PRO A 122 -36.52 -13.52 13.22
CA PRO A 122 -36.58 -14.98 13.23
C PRO A 122 -38.01 -15.42 13.57
N TYR A 123 -38.66 -16.16 12.67
CA TYR A 123 -39.92 -16.84 12.99
C TYR A 123 -39.59 -18.20 13.63
N LEU A 124 -39.69 -18.26 14.97
CA LEU A 124 -39.88 -19.50 15.71
C LEU A 124 -41.37 -19.66 15.96
N GLN A 125 -41.98 -20.72 15.44
CA GLN A 125 -43.19 -21.26 16.06
C GLN A 125 -43.22 -22.77 15.88
N GLY A 126 -42.84 -23.49 16.94
CA GLY A 126 -43.03 -24.92 17.04
C GLY A 126 -44.49 -25.27 17.30
N ARG A 127 -44.96 -26.37 16.69
CA ARG A 127 -46.01 -27.25 17.21
C ARG A 127 -45.75 -28.67 16.68
N HIS A 128 -45.25 -29.56 17.55
CA HIS A 128 -45.72 -30.94 17.60
C HIS A 128 -47.21 -30.93 18.01
N PRO A 129 -48.06 -31.97 17.80
CA PRO A 129 -47.72 -33.40 17.87
C PRO A 129 -48.49 -34.35 16.92
N HIS A 130 -48.18 -35.65 17.08
CA HIS A 130 -48.99 -36.86 16.82
C HIS A 130 -48.76 -37.67 15.52
N LEU A 131 -48.15 -38.85 15.75
CA LEU A 131 -48.25 -40.12 15.02
C LEU A 131 -49.72 -40.48 14.70
N PRO A 132 -49.98 -41.26 13.65
CA PRO A 132 -49.84 -42.73 13.74
C PRO A 132 -48.68 -43.29 12.91
#